data_AF-A0A3B0RGX9-F1
#
_entry.id   AF-A0A3B0RGX9-F1
#
_cell.length_a   1.000
_cell.length_b   1.000
_cell.length_c   1.000
_cell.angle_alpha   90.00
_cell.angle_beta   90.00
_cell.angle_gamma   90.00
#
_symmetry.space_group_name_H-M   'P 1'
#
loop_
_entity.id
_entity.type
_entity.pdbx_description
1 polymer ?
#
loop_
_entity_poly.entity_id
_entity_poly.type
_entity_poly.pdbx_seq_one_letter_code
_entity_poly.pdbx_strand_id
1 'polypeptide(L)'
;MRIGSGLFQAVRQIKHDQAKDKHISDENIYLLIAQASEEGAARALAQLGLSDEGAGTDISELRALLDSWRDTKRTARQTVIRWIMRLFFSALLLGLAVKFKLVQLGQIFGQ
;
A
#
# COMPACT_ATOMS: atom_id res chain seq x y z
N MET A 1 65.21 7.77 39.86
CA MET A 1 64.26 7.05 38.98
C MET A 1 62.87 7.65 39.15
N ARG A 2 62.38 8.50 38.23
CA ARG A 2 61.07 9.19 38.35
C ARG A 2 60.32 9.32 37.01
N ILE A 3 60.63 8.47 36.04
CA ILE A 3 60.16 8.62 34.65
C ILE A 3 58.87 7.82 34.36
N GLY A 4 58.44 6.91 35.24
CA GLY A 4 57.34 5.97 34.95
C GLY A 4 55.90 6.47 35.17
N SER A 5 55.64 7.45 36.06
CA SER A 5 54.26 7.74 36.49
C SER A 5 53.50 8.69 35.57
N GLY A 6 54.18 9.62 34.88
CA GLY A 6 53.53 10.59 34.00
C GLY A 6 52.94 9.98 32.74
N LEU A 7 53.62 8.97 32.16
CA LEU A 7 53.16 8.29 30.94
C LEU A 7 51.85 7.51 31.17
N PHE A 8 51.73 6.86 32.33
CA PHE A 8 50.50 6.14 32.70
C PHE A 8 49.31 7.07 32.95
N GLN A 9 49.54 8.29 33.46
CA GLN A 9 48.48 9.28 33.63
C GLN A 9 48.03 9.86 32.30
N ALA A 10 48.97 10.16 31.40
CA ALA A 10 48.65 10.63 30.05
C ALA A 10 47.83 9.60 29.27
N VAL A 11 48.21 8.32 29.30
CA VAL A 11 47.45 7.25 28.63
C VAL A 11 46.06 7.05 29.25
N ARG A 12 45.94 7.16 30.57
CA ARG A 12 44.65 7.06 31.26
C ARG A 12 43.73 8.23 30.88
N GLN A 13 44.28 9.43 30.77
CA GLN A 13 43.54 10.63 30.38
C GLN A 13 43.06 10.56 28.94
N ILE A 14 43.91 10.10 28.01
CA ILE A 14 43.52 9.86 26.61
C ILE A 14 42.37 8.84 26.53
N LYS A 15 42.39 7.77 27.34
CA LYS A 15 41.29 6.78 27.35
C LYS A 15 39.97 7.38 27.83
N HIS A 16 40.01 8.32 28.79
CA HIS A 16 38.81 9.02 29.26
C HIS A 16 38.26 10.00 28.23
N ASP A 17 39.13 10.73 27.53
CA ASP A 17 38.72 11.64 26.44
C ASP A 17 38.14 10.84 25.27
N GLN A 18 38.78 9.74 24.86
CA GLN A 18 38.31 8.87 23.79
C GLN A 18 36.94 8.21 24.08
N ALA A 19 36.68 7.83 25.34
CA ALA A 19 35.38 7.27 25.74
C ALA A 19 34.27 8.33 25.71
N LYS A 20 34.61 9.58 26.04
CA LYS A 20 33.69 10.72 26.00
C LYS A 20 33.39 11.13 24.56
N ASP A 21 34.41 11.19 23.71
CA ASP A 21 34.30 11.56 22.30
C ASP A 21 33.47 10.54 21.50
N LYS A 22 33.66 9.24 21.75
CA LYS A 22 32.92 8.17 21.07
C LYS A 22 31.44 8.12 21.48
N HIS A 23 31.13 8.39 22.74
CA HIS A 23 29.75 8.44 23.21
C HIS A 23 29.04 9.69 22.69
N ILE A 24 29.76 10.82 22.63
CA ILE A 24 29.28 12.08 22.04
C ILE A 24 29.12 11.97 20.51
N SER A 25 29.84 11.09 19.81
CA SER A 25 29.69 10.96 18.35
C SER A 25 28.46 10.15 17.95
N ASP A 26 28.33 8.92 18.45
CA ASP A 26 27.34 8.00 17.90
C ASP A 26 25.93 8.39 18.38
N GLU A 27 25.78 8.70 19.67
CA GLU A 27 24.49 9.07 20.26
C GLU A 27 23.98 10.42 19.70
N ASN A 28 24.86 11.42 19.55
CA ASN A 28 24.43 12.68 18.92
C ASN A 28 24.05 12.51 17.46
N ILE A 29 24.75 11.65 16.69
CA ILE A 29 24.36 11.36 15.30
C ILE A 29 22.98 10.70 15.26
N TYR A 30 22.71 9.73 16.15
CA TYR A 30 21.39 9.11 16.23
C TYR A 30 20.31 10.12 16.62
N LEU A 31 20.57 11.00 17.59
CA LEU A 31 19.64 12.05 18.00
C LEU A 31 19.38 13.06 16.87
N LEU A 32 20.43 13.49 16.16
CA LEU A 32 20.32 14.38 15.00
C LEU A 32 19.53 13.73 13.86
N ILE A 33 19.78 12.45 13.56
CA ILE A 33 19.04 11.72 12.54
C ILE A 33 17.58 11.52 12.97
N ALA A 34 17.33 11.17 14.23
CA ALA A 34 15.97 11.02 14.76
C ALA A 34 15.20 12.33 14.65
N GLN A 35 15.80 13.44 15.08
CA GLN A 35 15.17 14.76 15.04
C GLN A 35 14.95 15.24 13.60
N ALA A 36 15.92 15.06 12.70
CA ALA A 36 15.76 15.37 11.29
C ALA A 36 14.69 14.49 10.62
N SER A 37 14.58 13.22 11.02
CA SER A 37 13.58 12.28 10.51
C SER A 37 12.17 12.63 10.99
N GLU A 38 12.02 12.99 12.26
CA GLU A 38 10.76 13.46 12.84
C GLU A 38 10.28 14.75 12.17
N GLU A 39 11.19 15.70 11.96
CA GLU A 39 10.88 16.97 11.31
C GLU A 39 10.67 16.84 9.79
N GLY A 40 11.29 15.83 9.16
CA GLY A 40 11.01 15.42 7.80
C GLY A 40 9.64 14.74 7.65
N ALA A 41 9.31 13.83 8.57
CA ALA A 41 8.02 13.13 8.61
C ALA A 41 6.88 14.12 8.87
N ALA A 42 7.04 15.04 9.83
CA ALA A 42 6.07 16.08 10.11
C ALA A 42 5.82 16.99 8.90
N ARG A 43 6.87 17.41 8.19
CA ARG A 43 6.73 18.20 6.95
C ARG A 43 6.07 17.42 5.81
N ALA A 44 6.33 16.13 5.69
CA ALA A 44 5.68 15.28 4.68
C ALA A 44 4.19 15.10 4.99
N LEU A 45 3.84 14.86 6.26
CA LEU A 45 2.45 14.78 6.72
C LEU A 45 1.72 16.11 6.51
N ALA A 46 2.34 17.24 6.86
CA ALA A 46 1.77 18.56 6.63
C ALA A 46 1.54 18.87 5.14
N GLN A 47 2.47 18.49 4.26
CA GLN A 47 2.31 18.65 2.80
C GLN A 47 1.17 17.81 2.23
N LEU A 48 0.88 16.65 2.83
CA LEU A 48 -0.26 15.81 2.49
C LEU A 48 -1.57 16.28 3.16
N GLY A 49 -1.52 17.32 3.99
CA GLY A 49 -2.67 17.80 4.76
C GLY A 49 -3.07 16.88 5.92
N LEU A 50 -2.16 16.00 6.36
CA LEU A 50 -2.38 14.96 7.38
C LEU A 50 -1.78 15.33 8.75
N SER A 51 -1.64 16.61 9.03
CA SER A 51 -1.01 17.12 10.26
C SER A 51 -1.99 17.40 11.39
N ASP A 52 -3.30 17.28 11.15
CA ASP A 52 -4.33 17.47 12.17
C ASP A 52 -4.62 16.17 12.95
N GLU A 53 -5.22 16.31 14.13
CA GLU A 53 -5.55 15.17 15.01
C GLU A 53 -6.55 14.19 14.36
N GLY A 54 -7.32 14.62 13.35
CA GLY A 54 -8.30 13.80 12.62
C GLY A 54 -7.73 13.04 11.43
N ALA A 55 -6.55 13.41 10.92
CA ALA A 55 -5.94 12.85 9.71
C ALA A 55 -5.86 11.30 9.69
N GLY A 56 -5.56 10.70 10.83
CA GLY A 56 -5.51 9.23 10.97
C GLY A 56 -6.88 8.57 10.77
N THR A 57 -7.93 9.20 11.29
CA THR A 57 -9.32 8.74 11.15
C THR A 57 -9.76 8.86 9.70
N ASP A 58 -9.51 10.00 9.06
CA ASP A 58 -9.92 10.25 7.68
C ASP A 58 -9.29 9.24 6.70
N ILE A 59 -8.00 8.92 6.87
CA ILE A 59 -7.34 7.87 6.07
C ILE A 59 -8.01 6.51 6.26
N SER A 60 -8.39 6.18 7.50
CA SER A 60 -9.03 4.91 7.81
C SER A 60 -10.42 4.81 7.16
N GLU A 61 -11.17 5.90 7.14
CA GLU A 61 -12.48 6.00 6.48
C GLU A 61 -12.36 5.93 4.97
N LEU A 62 -11.41 6.66 4.37
CA LEU A 62 -11.15 6.59 2.93
C LEU A 62 -10.78 5.17 2.49
N ARG A 63 -9.96 4.46 3.28
CA ARG A 63 -9.65 3.06 3.02
C ARG A 63 -10.91 2.18 3.14
N ALA A 64 -11.73 2.40 4.16
CA ALA A 64 -12.98 1.65 4.32
C ALA A 64 -13.95 1.86 3.14
N LEU A 65 -14.09 3.10 2.65
CA LEU A 65 -14.90 3.42 1.46
C LEU A 65 -14.32 2.81 0.18
N LEU A 66 -13.00 2.81 0.03
CA LEU A 66 -12.31 2.17 -1.10
C LEU A 66 -12.49 0.65 -1.08
N ASP A 67 -12.40 0.03 0.10
CA ASP A 67 -12.64 -1.39 0.26
C ASP A 67 -14.10 -1.73 -0.04
N SER A 68 -15.07 -0.95 0.45
CA SER A 68 -16.49 -1.17 0.11
C SER A 68 -16.77 -0.98 -1.37
N TRP A 69 -16.12 -0.01 -2.03
CA TRP A 69 -16.21 0.18 -3.48
C TRP A 69 -15.58 -0.98 -4.25
N ARG A 70 -14.42 -1.48 -3.81
CA ARG A 70 -13.72 -2.61 -4.43
C ARG A 70 -14.57 -3.87 -4.37
N ASP A 71 -15.21 -4.12 -3.23
CA ASP A 71 -16.12 -5.25 -3.05
C ASP A 71 -17.38 -5.08 -3.91
N THR A 72 -17.95 -3.87 -3.96
CA THR A 72 -19.09 -3.56 -4.82
C THR A 72 -18.78 -3.79 -6.30
N LYS A 73 -17.59 -3.37 -6.76
CA LYS A 73 -17.15 -3.56 -8.16
C LYS A 73 -17.01 -5.05 -8.50
N ARG A 74 -16.54 -5.87 -7.56
CA ARG A 74 -16.44 -7.33 -7.73
C ARG A 74 -17.82 -7.95 -7.93
N THR A 75 -18.77 -7.58 -7.08
CA THR A 75 -20.17 -8.05 -7.13
C THR A 75 -20.87 -7.56 -8.39
N ALA A 76 -20.71 -6.29 -8.77
CA ALA A 76 -21.27 -5.73 -9.99
C ALA A 76 -20.79 -6.50 -11.23
N ARG A 77 -19.48 -6.77 -11.33
CA ARG A 77 -18.92 -7.53 -12.46
C ARG A 77 -19.46 -8.97 -12.52
N GLN A 78 -19.58 -9.64 -11.38
CA GLN A 78 -20.15 -11.00 -11.34
C GLN A 78 -21.59 -11.02 -11.83
N THR A 79 -22.41 -10.05 -11.42
CA THR A 79 -23.79 -9.91 -11.87
C THR A 79 -23.86 -9.63 -13.37
N VAL A 80 -23.06 -8.70 -13.87
CA VAL A 80 -23.00 -8.37 -15.30
C VAL A 80 -22.61 -9.60 -16.13
N ILE A 81 -21.55 -10.32 -15.75
CA ILE A 81 -21.13 -11.54 -16.47
C ILE A 81 -22.23 -12.60 -16.45
N ARG A 82 -22.93 -12.77 -15.32
CA ARG A 82 -24.05 -13.72 -15.20
C ARG A 82 -25.20 -13.37 -16.15
N TRP A 83 -25.55 -12.09 -16.25
CA TRP A 83 -26.58 -11.61 -17.18
C TRP A 83 -26.16 -11.78 -18.63
N ILE A 84 -24.91 -11.45 -18.97
CA ILE A 84 -24.37 -11.64 -20.32
C ILE A 84 -24.43 -13.11 -20.71
N MET A 85 -24.00 -14.02 -19.82
CA MET A 85 -24.10 -15.46 -20.09
C MET A 85 -25.55 -15.90 -20.30
N ARG A 86 -26.48 -15.46 -19.45
CA ARG A 86 -27.92 -15.75 -19.62
C ARG A 86 -28.45 -15.28 -20.97
N LEU A 87 -28.12 -14.05 -21.37
CA LEU A 87 -28.51 -13.51 -22.68
C LEU A 87 -27.86 -14.28 -23.82
N PHE A 88 -26.58 -14.63 -23.70
CA PHE A 88 -25.88 -15.40 -24.71
C PHE A 88 -26.50 -16.78 -24.91
N PHE A 89 -26.75 -17.54 -23.84
CA PHE A 89 -27.42 -18.84 -23.94
C PHE A 89 -28.85 -18.71 -24.47
N SER A 90 -29.60 -17.70 -24.02
CA SER A 90 -30.95 -17.46 -24.52
C SER A 90 -30.96 -17.13 -26.02
N ALA A 91 -30.06 -16.25 -26.47
CA ALA A 91 -29.90 -15.90 -27.87
C ALA A 91 -29.43 -17.11 -28.71
N LEU A 92 -28.53 -17.94 -28.18
CA LEU A 92 -28.08 -19.16 -28.84
C LEU A 92 -29.24 -20.13 -29.07
N LEU A 93 -30.03 -20.41 -28.04
CA LEU A 93 -31.20 -21.29 -28.15
C LEU A 93 -32.26 -20.74 -29.11
N LEU A 94 -32.55 -19.43 -29.03
CA LEU A 94 -33.45 -18.75 -29.95
C LEU A 94 -32.95 -18.84 -31.40
N GLY A 95 -31.66 -18.60 -31.63
CA GLY A 95 -31.04 -18.71 -32.95
C GLY A 95 -31.15 -20.11 -33.54
N LEU A 96 -30.88 -21.16 -32.73
CA LEU A 96 -31.07 -22.55 -33.16
C LEU A 96 -32.55 -22.84 -33.47
N ALA A 97 -33.47 -22.43 -32.60
CA ALA A 97 -34.90 -22.65 -32.81
C ALA A 97 -35.41 -22.01 -34.11
N VAL A 98 -34.97 -20.79 -34.41
CA VAL A 98 -35.30 -20.10 -35.67
C VAL A 98 -34.71 -20.85 -36.87
N LYS A 99 -33.44 -21.26 -36.81
CA LYS A 99 -32.81 -22.02 -37.90
C LYS A 99 -33.55 -23.33 -38.17
N PHE A 100 -33.90 -24.08 -37.13
CA PHE A 100 -34.65 -25.34 -37.27
C PHE A 100 -36.06 -25.10 -37.83
N LYS A 101 -36.79 -24.08 -37.34
CA LYS A 101 -38.11 -23.74 -37.89
C LYS A 101 -38.05 -23.30 -39.35
N LEU A 102 -37.07 -22.50 -39.74
CA LEU A 102 -36.89 -22.08 -41.14
C LEU A 102 -36.57 -23.26 -42.05
N VAL A 103 -35.67 -24.16 -41.61
CA VAL A 103 -35.34 -25.38 -42.37
C VAL A 103 -36.57 -26.27 -42.54
N GLN A 104 -37.36 -26.45 -41.48
CA GLN A 104 -38.60 -27.23 -41.55
C GLN A 104 -39.65 -26.59 -42.46
N LEU A 105 -39.78 -25.26 -42.44
CA LEU A 105 -40.68 -24.53 -43.32
C LEU A 105 -40.30 -24.72 -44.81
N GLY A 106 -39.00 -24.61 -45.12
CA GLY A 106 -38.49 -24.82 -46.49
C GLY A 106 -38.67 -26.25 -47.01
N GLN A 107 -38.67 -27.26 -46.13
CA GLN A 107 -38.97 -28.65 -46.50
C GLN A 107 -40.46 -28.86 -46.81
N ILE A 108 -41.36 -28.16 -46.12
CA ILE A 108 -42.82 -28.31 -46.28
C ILE A 108 -43.33 -27.59 -47.53
N PHE A 109 -42.78 -26.42 -47.87
CA PHE A 109 -43.16 -25.66 -49.07
C PHE A 109 -42.38 -26.06 -50.34
N GLY A 110 -41.38 -26.94 -50.20
CA GLY A 110 -40.55 -27.43 -51.30
C GLY A 110 -40.98 -28.78 -51.90
N GLN A 111 -42.12 -29.34 -51.44
CA GLN A 111 -42.77 -30.52 -52.00
C GLN A 111 -43.95 -30.10 -52.88
#